data_AF-A0A7X9D912-F1
#
_entry.id   AF-A0A7X9D912-F1
#
_cell.length_a   1.000
_cell.length_b   1.000
_cell.length_c   1.000
_cell.angle_alpha   90.00
_cell.angle_beta   90.00
_cell.angle_gamma   90.00
#
_symmetry.space_group_name_H-M   'P 1'
#
loop_
_entity.id
_entity.type
_entity.pdbx_description
1 polymer ?
#
loop_
_entity_poly.entity_id
_entity_poly.type
_entity_poly.pdbx_seq_one_letter_code
_entity_poly.pdbx_strand_id
1 'polypeptide(L)'
;VVGSYYMANGFGEGYFGMQYNSEKERRILFSVWSPFDTQDPTLIPDSLKIKVLRRGEEVHIGEFGNEGSGGQSFLRYNWKAGNTYKFLTHIKPDGEGNTVYTSYFFAADENRWRLIASFLRPQTHVYYTHAHSFLENFIPEQGYRTREAFFGNQWYRSKTGKWIEATETTFSYDATAKAGVRLDYSGGYDETSNRFYLKNGGFFSESTPLGSKFNRRETKIPPSIDFDELDLL
;
A
#
# COMPACT_ATOMS: atom_id res chain seq x y z
N VAL A 1 15.46 -3.49 -3.75
CA VAL A 1 16.63 -2.59 -3.95
C VAL A 1 16.54 -1.49 -2.91
N VAL A 2 17.64 -0.98 -2.35
CA VAL A 2 17.56 0.20 -1.46
C VAL A 2 16.95 1.35 -2.24
N GLY A 3 16.04 2.11 -1.65
CA GLY A 3 15.28 3.13 -2.37
C GLY A 3 14.00 2.62 -3.03
N SER A 4 13.55 1.41 -2.68
CA SER A 4 12.31 0.84 -3.23
C SER A 4 11.15 0.98 -2.25
N TYR A 5 10.00 1.45 -2.75
CA TYR A 5 8.71 1.31 -2.09
C TYR A 5 7.88 0.26 -2.81
N TYR A 6 7.57 -0.83 -2.11
CA TYR A 6 6.71 -1.92 -2.52
C TYR A 6 5.32 -1.69 -1.92
N MET A 7 4.52 -0.83 -2.54
CA MET A 7 3.20 -0.48 -2.03
C MET A 7 2.21 -1.58 -2.38
N ALA A 8 1.59 -2.19 -1.37
CA ALA A 8 0.84 -3.43 -1.51
C ALA A 8 -0.68 -3.22 -1.50
N ASN A 9 -1.19 -2.34 -0.65
CA ASN A 9 -2.62 -2.26 -0.31
C ASN A 9 -3.06 -0.78 -0.27
N GLY A 10 -3.10 -0.13 -1.43
CA GLY A 10 -3.45 1.28 -1.59
C GLY A 10 -4.96 1.50 -1.76
N PHE A 11 -5.40 2.71 -1.45
CA PHE A 11 -6.80 3.14 -1.45
C PHE A 11 -6.90 4.61 -1.91
N GLY A 12 -8.13 5.12 -2.05
CA GLY A 12 -8.37 6.46 -2.61
C GLY A 12 -7.68 7.60 -1.87
N GLU A 13 -7.50 7.47 -0.56
CA GLU A 13 -7.00 8.52 0.32
C GLU A 13 -5.65 8.17 0.96
N GLY A 14 -4.93 7.16 0.46
CA GLY A 14 -3.66 6.78 1.05
C GLY A 14 -3.11 5.44 0.61
N TYR A 15 -2.02 5.04 1.27
CA TYR A 15 -1.22 3.89 0.88
C TYR A 15 -0.81 3.04 2.08
N PHE A 16 -0.62 1.75 1.83
CA PHE A 16 -0.08 0.82 2.80
C PHE A 16 0.87 -0.18 2.12
N GLY A 17 2.11 -0.26 2.58
CA GLY A 17 3.13 -1.11 1.96
C GLY A 17 4.42 -1.23 2.76
N MET A 18 5.51 -1.61 2.08
CA MET A 18 6.81 -1.80 2.71
C MET A 18 7.96 -1.21 1.90
N GLN A 19 8.97 -0.68 2.59
CA GLN A 19 10.10 0.03 2.02
C GLN A 19 11.43 -0.63 2.38
N TYR A 20 12.40 -0.53 1.48
CA TYR A 20 13.82 -0.79 1.78
C TYR A 20 14.57 0.54 1.84
N ASN A 21 14.59 1.14 3.03
CA ASN A 21 15.02 2.51 3.24
C ASN A 21 16.54 2.66 3.20
N SER A 22 17.26 1.73 3.84
CA SER A 22 18.72 1.66 3.83
C SER A 22 19.16 0.23 4.10
N GLU A 23 20.45 -0.07 3.98
CA GLU A 23 21.00 -1.40 4.33
C GLU A 23 20.68 -1.85 5.76
N LYS A 24 20.39 -0.90 6.67
CA LYS A 24 20.11 -1.14 8.08
C LYS A 24 18.64 -0.96 8.47
N GLU A 25 17.80 -0.46 7.55
CA GLU A 25 16.43 -0.11 7.89
C GLU A 25 15.44 -0.45 6.78
N ARG A 26 14.36 -1.09 7.21
CA ARG A 26 13.19 -1.44 6.41
C ARG A 26 11.96 -1.05 7.20
N ARG A 27 10.96 -0.53 6.50
CA ARG A 27 9.74 -0.02 7.11
C ARG A 27 8.51 -0.70 6.52
N ILE A 28 7.51 -0.91 7.35
CA ILE A 28 6.12 -1.07 6.92
C ILE A 28 5.47 0.30 7.10
N LEU A 29 4.99 0.92 6.03
CA LEU A 29 4.51 2.30 6.00
C LEU A 29 3.02 2.33 5.68
N PHE A 30 2.26 3.10 6.46
CA PHE A 30 0.84 3.36 6.27
C PHE A 30 0.59 4.87 6.37
N SER A 31 0.02 5.46 5.31
CA SER A 31 -0.20 6.90 5.19
C SER A 31 -1.63 7.19 4.73
N VAL A 32 -2.21 8.28 5.26
CA VAL A 32 -3.53 8.79 4.87
C VAL A 32 -3.42 10.29 4.65
N TRP A 33 -3.83 10.77 3.48
CA TRP A 33 -3.86 12.21 3.18
C TRP A 33 -4.98 12.94 3.92
N SER A 34 -4.67 14.13 4.40
CA SER A 34 -5.68 15.09 4.83
C SER A 34 -6.59 15.48 3.64
N PRO A 35 -7.87 15.83 3.87
CA PRO A 35 -8.68 16.50 2.85
C PRO A 35 -8.21 17.93 2.54
N PHE A 36 -7.28 18.51 3.31
CA PHE A 36 -6.75 19.84 3.09
C PHE A 36 -5.57 19.81 2.08
N ASP A 37 -5.72 20.56 0.99
CA ASP A 37 -4.69 20.65 -0.05
C ASP A 37 -3.53 21.56 0.38
N THR A 38 -2.43 20.94 0.78
CA THR A 38 -1.18 21.60 1.14
C THR A 38 0.00 20.65 0.97
N GLN A 39 1.19 21.22 0.80
CA GLN A 39 2.46 20.49 0.81
C GLN A 39 3.15 20.54 2.19
N ASP A 40 2.64 21.37 3.10
CA ASP A 40 3.15 21.51 4.46
C ASP A 40 2.06 21.07 5.47
N PRO A 41 2.25 19.97 6.22
CA PRO A 41 1.27 19.47 7.17
C PRO A 41 1.01 20.45 8.33
N THR A 42 1.95 21.34 8.64
CA THR A 42 1.79 22.32 9.72
C THR A 42 0.74 23.38 9.40
N LEU A 43 0.37 23.54 8.12
CA LEU A 43 -0.67 24.45 7.66
C LEU A 43 -2.07 23.83 7.71
N ILE A 44 -2.20 22.53 7.97
CA ILE A 44 -3.50 21.86 8.03
C ILE A 44 -4.26 22.37 9.27
N PRO A 45 -5.49 22.90 9.12
CA PRO A 45 -6.33 23.24 10.26
C PRO A 45 -6.61 22.02 11.14
N ASP A 46 -6.67 22.18 12.46
CA ASP A 46 -6.86 21.05 13.39
C ASP A 46 -8.13 20.23 13.10
N SER A 47 -9.17 20.84 12.52
CA SER A 47 -10.40 20.17 12.10
C SER A 47 -10.23 19.24 10.88
N LEU A 48 -9.14 19.40 10.12
CA LEU A 48 -8.82 18.63 8.91
C LEU A 48 -7.58 17.74 9.06
N LYS A 49 -6.90 17.79 10.21
CA LYS A 49 -5.78 16.90 10.52
C LYS A 49 -6.26 15.45 10.64
N ILE A 50 -5.39 14.54 10.21
CA ILE A 50 -5.59 13.11 10.45
C ILE A 50 -5.44 12.84 11.94
N LYS A 51 -6.45 12.21 12.54
CA LYS A 51 -6.44 11.88 13.97
C LYS A 51 -6.01 10.44 14.18
N VAL A 52 -5.16 10.21 15.18
CA VAL A 52 -4.73 8.87 15.60
C VAL A 52 -5.80 8.30 16.53
N LEU A 53 -6.37 7.14 16.18
CA LEU A 53 -7.31 6.41 17.03
C LEU A 53 -6.66 5.23 17.75
N ARG A 54 -5.80 4.48 17.05
CA ARG A 54 -5.03 3.35 17.60
C ARG A 54 -3.62 3.40 17.05
N ARG A 55 -2.66 2.95 17.86
CA ARG A 55 -1.24 2.87 17.51
C ARG A 55 -0.75 1.48 17.87
N GLY A 56 -0.21 0.76 16.90
CA GLY A 56 0.39 -0.55 17.15
C GLY A 56 1.68 -0.47 17.96
N GLU A 57 2.01 -1.60 18.57
CA GLU A 57 3.27 -1.82 19.29
C GLU A 57 4.48 -1.44 18.41
N GLU A 58 5.38 -0.59 18.95
CA GLU A 58 6.59 -0.08 18.29
C GLU A 58 6.39 0.76 17.01
N VAL A 59 5.13 1.02 16.64
CA VAL A 59 4.84 1.85 15.46
C VAL A 59 5.18 3.29 15.78
N HIS A 60 5.91 3.96 14.88
CA HIS A 60 6.11 5.39 14.92
C HIS A 60 4.93 6.11 14.23
N ILE A 61 4.48 7.23 14.78
CA ILE A 61 3.42 8.07 14.22
C ILE A 61 4.02 9.44 13.90
N GLY A 62 3.66 10.00 12.76
CA GLY A 62 4.03 11.36 12.38
C GLY A 62 3.11 11.92 11.29
N GLU A 63 3.55 13.02 10.69
CA GLU A 63 2.89 13.68 9.56
C GLU A 63 3.82 13.65 8.35
N PHE A 64 3.27 13.90 7.16
CA PHE A 64 4.04 13.99 5.91
C PHE A 64 3.54 15.15 5.04
N GLY A 65 4.38 15.56 4.09
CA GLY A 65 4.19 16.69 3.17
C GLY A 65 4.95 16.47 1.85
N ASN A 66 4.98 17.49 0.97
CA ASN A 66 5.62 17.52 -0.36
C ASN A 66 5.03 16.58 -1.44
N GLU A 67 4.00 15.81 -1.10
CA GLU A 67 3.27 14.93 -2.02
C GLU A 67 1.76 15.00 -1.73
N GLY A 68 1.29 16.22 -1.42
CA GLY A 68 0.17 16.41 -0.51
C GLY A 68 0.61 16.23 0.94
N SER A 69 -0.31 16.39 1.90
CA SER A 69 0.01 16.30 3.32
C SER A 69 -1.00 15.47 4.11
N GLY A 70 -0.56 14.86 5.19
CA GLY A 70 -1.42 14.01 6.01
C GLY A 70 -0.71 13.32 7.17
N GLY A 71 -1.36 12.29 7.70
CA GLY A 71 -0.84 11.46 8.78
C GLY A 71 -0.14 10.22 8.24
N GLN A 72 1.00 9.86 8.83
CA GLN A 72 1.71 8.63 8.50
C GLN A 72 2.09 7.84 9.75
N SER A 73 2.30 6.56 9.54
CA SER A 73 2.77 5.63 10.55
C SER A 73 3.73 4.62 9.94
N PHE A 74 4.75 4.22 10.69
CA PHE A 74 5.59 3.12 10.24
C PHE A 74 6.09 2.22 11.36
N LEU A 75 6.18 0.93 11.06
CA LEU A 75 6.89 -0.05 11.87
C LEU A 75 8.26 -0.29 11.25
N ARG A 76 9.34 -0.24 12.05
CA ARG A 76 10.64 -0.75 11.60
C ARG A 76 10.60 -2.27 11.69
N TYR A 77 10.63 -2.92 10.53
CA TYR A 77 10.51 -4.37 10.44
C TYR A 77 11.44 -4.85 9.33
N ASN A 78 12.40 -5.70 9.68
CA ASN A 78 13.42 -6.20 8.76
C ASN A 78 12.89 -7.33 7.87
N TRP A 79 11.85 -7.04 7.07
CA TRP A 79 11.27 -7.98 6.13
C TRP A 79 12.35 -8.52 5.18
N LYS A 80 12.17 -9.73 4.65
CA LYS A 80 13.16 -10.44 3.83
C LYS A 80 12.64 -10.64 2.41
N ALA A 81 13.53 -10.49 1.43
CA ALA A 81 13.19 -10.83 0.05
C ALA A 81 12.87 -12.33 -0.07
N GLY A 82 11.94 -12.68 -0.96
CA GLY A 82 11.47 -14.06 -1.13
C GLY A 82 10.35 -14.49 -0.17
N ASN A 83 10.20 -13.83 0.98
CA ASN A 83 9.10 -14.10 1.90
C ASN A 83 7.79 -13.45 1.42
N THR A 84 6.67 -14.10 1.71
CA THR A 84 5.33 -13.54 1.48
C THR A 84 4.79 -12.89 2.74
N TYR A 85 4.48 -11.60 2.64
CA TYR A 85 3.83 -10.82 3.69
C TYR A 85 2.38 -10.52 3.30
N LYS A 86 1.52 -10.25 4.30
CA LYS A 86 0.10 -9.94 4.06
C LYS A 86 -0.22 -8.56 4.59
N PHE A 87 -1.04 -7.83 3.84
CA PHE A 87 -1.48 -6.48 4.15
C PHE A 87 -3.00 -6.47 4.17
N LEU A 88 -3.58 -5.98 5.26
CA LEU A 88 -5.02 -5.88 5.45
C LEU A 88 -5.36 -4.45 5.87
N THR A 89 -6.31 -3.82 5.17
CA THR A 89 -6.80 -2.48 5.49
C THR A 89 -8.31 -2.50 5.60
N HIS A 90 -8.84 -1.92 6.68
CA HIS A 90 -10.26 -1.70 6.90
C HIS A 90 -10.57 -0.20 6.76
N ILE A 91 -11.48 0.13 5.85
CA ILE A 91 -11.92 1.51 5.57
C ILE A 91 -13.44 1.57 5.80
N LYS A 92 -13.86 2.36 6.78
CA LYS A 92 -15.26 2.41 7.21
C LYS A 92 -15.68 3.84 7.60
N PRO A 93 -16.77 4.38 7.03
CA PRO A 93 -17.36 5.62 7.53
C PRO A 93 -17.83 5.45 8.98
N ASP A 94 -17.62 6.47 9.82
CA ASP A 94 -18.05 6.46 11.22
C ASP A 94 -19.54 6.81 11.41
N GLY A 95 -20.17 7.40 10.38
CA GLY A 95 -21.55 7.90 10.45
C GLY A 95 -21.67 9.36 10.90
N GLU A 96 -20.56 10.01 11.22
CA GLU A 96 -20.45 11.38 11.74
C GLU A 96 -19.73 12.32 10.76
N GLY A 97 -19.60 11.88 9.49
CA GLY A 97 -18.95 12.65 8.43
C GLY A 97 -17.44 12.41 8.32
N ASN A 98 -16.91 11.37 8.99
CA ASN A 98 -15.51 10.97 8.87
C ASN A 98 -15.39 9.51 8.40
N THR A 99 -14.16 9.13 8.00
CA THR A 99 -13.85 7.76 7.63
C THR A 99 -12.63 7.28 8.42
N VAL A 100 -12.73 6.08 8.97
CA VAL A 100 -11.67 5.42 9.73
C VAL A 100 -10.93 4.43 8.85
N TYR A 101 -9.60 4.50 8.87
CA TYR A 101 -8.66 3.69 8.12
C TYR A 101 -7.79 2.93 9.11
N THR A 102 -7.89 1.60 9.14
CA THR A 102 -7.10 0.76 10.05
C THR A 102 -6.30 -0.26 9.25
N SER A 103 -4.99 -0.29 9.43
CA SER A 103 -4.09 -1.17 8.67
C SER A 103 -3.35 -2.14 9.57
N TYR A 104 -3.32 -3.41 9.14
CA TYR A 104 -2.69 -4.53 9.80
C TYR A 104 -1.67 -5.21 8.87
N PHE A 105 -0.51 -5.52 9.41
CA PHE A 105 0.57 -6.22 8.72
C PHE A 105 0.76 -7.61 9.29
N PHE A 106 0.75 -8.64 8.45
CA PHE A 106 1.11 -9.99 8.88
C PHE A 106 2.64 -10.13 8.83
N ALA A 107 3.26 -10.03 9.99
CA ALA A 107 4.69 -10.22 10.19
C ALA A 107 5.02 -11.70 10.06
N ALA A 108 5.31 -12.16 8.84
CA ALA A 108 5.53 -13.58 8.55
C ALA A 108 6.67 -14.22 9.36
N ASP A 109 7.70 -13.45 9.73
CA ASP A 109 8.80 -13.94 10.57
C ASP A 109 8.38 -14.09 12.05
N GLU A 110 7.32 -13.40 12.48
CA GLU A 110 6.74 -13.49 13.83
C GLU A 110 5.49 -14.40 13.86
N ASN A 111 4.98 -14.79 12.68
CA ASN A 111 3.74 -15.53 12.49
C ASN A 111 2.51 -14.93 13.22
N ARG A 112 2.40 -13.59 13.23
CA ARG A 112 1.27 -12.86 13.82
C ARG A 112 0.88 -11.63 13.01
N TRP A 113 -0.36 -11.18 13.22
CA TRP A 113 -0.78 -9.85 12.78
C TRP A 113 -0.24 -8.79 13.74
N ARG A 114 0.17 -7.64 13.19
CA ARG A 114 0.51 -6.43 13.93
C ARG A 114 -0.38 -5.30 13.45
N LEU A 115 -1.02 -4.60 14.38
CA LEU A 115 -1.61 -3.30 14.09
C LEU A 115 -0.49 -2.35 13.67
N ILE A 116 -0.74 -1.56 12.62
CA ILE A 116 0.13 -0.43 12.28
C ILE A 116 -0.47 0.82 12.91
N ALA A 117 -1.60 1.30 12.39
CA ALA A 117 -2.36 2.36 13.03
C ALA A 117 -3.83 2.29 12.63
N SER A 118 -4.65 3.00 13.40
CA SER A 118 -6.00 3.41 13.02
C SER A 118 -6.04 4.92 12.95
N PHE A 119 -6.37 5.46 11.78
CA PHE A 119 -6.48 6.89 11.51
C PHE A 119 -7.91 7.28 11.18
N LEU A 120 -8.35 8.43 11.68
CA LEU A 120 -9.59 9.08 11.27
C LEU A 120 -9.26 10.22 10.31
N ARG A 121 -9.84 10.17 9.12
CA ARG A 121 -9.81 11.26 8.14
C ARG A 121 -11.09 12.08 8.24
N PRO A 122 -11.03 13.36 8.63
CA PRO A 122 -12.20 14.23 8.70
C PRO A 122 -12.84 14.48 7.34
N GLN A 123 -14.10 14.95 7.33
CA GLN A 123 -14.82 15.38 6.13
C GLN A 123 -14.77 14.37 4.98
N THR A 124 -14.92 13.10 5.32
CA THR A 124 -14.78 11.99 4.38
C THR A 124 -15.84 10.95 4.68
N HIS A 125 -16.57 10.47 3.68
CA HIS A 125 -17.58 9.43 3.85
C HIS A 125 -17.45 8.38 2.75
N VAL A 126 -16.47 7.49 2.87
CA VAL A 126 -16.18 6.47 1.86
C VAL A 126 -15.96 5.09 2.47
N TYR A 127 -16.30 4.06 1.71
CA TYR A 127 -15.77 2.72 1.93
C TYR A 127 -14.49 2.56 1.10
N TYR A 128 -13.94 1.34 1.05
CA TYR A 128 -12.76 1.04 0.26
C TYR A 128 -12.96 1.38 -1.23
N THR A 129 -12.15 2.28 -1.77
CA THR A 129 -12.11 2.68 -3.18
C THR A 129 -10.68 2.65 -3.71
N HIS A 130 -10.53 2.65 -5.05
CA HIS A 130 -9.23 2.74 -5.74
C HIS A 130 -8.19 1.72 -5.23
N ALA A 131 -8.58 0.45 -5.10
CA ALA A 131 -7.65 -0.62 -4.74
C ALA A 131 -6.52 -0.73 -5.76
N HIS A 132 -5.28 -0.58 -5.29
CA HIS A 132 -4.11 -0.64 -6.17
C HIS A 132 -2.83 -1.03 -5.40
N SER A 133 -1.79 -1.32 -6.18
CA SER A 133 -0.42 -1.55 -5.73
C SER A 133 0.51 -0.75 -6.66
N PHE A 134 1.66 -0.33 -6.17
CA PHE A 134 2.68 0.31 -7.02
C PHE A 134 4.09 -0.08 -6.60
N LEU A 135 5.04 0.17 -7.49
CA LEU A 135 6.45 -0.09 -7.27
C LEU A 135 7.24 1.16 -7.63
N GLU A 136 7.93 1.73 -6.66
CA GLU A 136 8.59 3.04 -6.81
C GLU A 136 10.09 2.93 -6.55
N ASN A 137 10.84 3.81 -7.23
CA ASN A 137 12.20 4.18 -6.86
C ASN A 137 12.24 5.60 -6.29
N PHE A 138 12.53 5.75 -4.99
CA PHE A 138 12.64 7.06 -4.35
C PHE A 138 14.10 7.54 -4.19
N ILE A 139 15.08 6.82 -4.75
CA ILE A 139 16.50 7.22 -4.76
C ILE A 139 16.99 7.28 -6.22
N PRO A 140 17.21 8.47 -6.81
CA PRO A 140 17.61 8.63 -8.22
C PRO A 140 18.84 7.79 -8.61
N GLU A 141 19.84 7.70 -7.72
CA GLU A 141 21.09 6.95 -7.90
C GLU A 141 20.85 5.45 -8.09
N GLN A 142 19.68 4.95 -7.69
CA GLN A 142 19.29 3.54 -7.81
C GLN A 142 18.50 3.23 -9.09
N GLY A 143 18.41 4.21 -10.01
CA GLY A 143 17.66 4.08 -11.27
C GLY A 143 18.22 3.02 -12.22
N TYR A 144 19.53 2.74 -12.14
CA TYR A 144 20.21 1.72 -12.93
C TYR A 144 19.96 0.27 -12.45
N ARG A 145 19.27 0.11 -11.32
CA ARG A 145 18.93 -1.21 -10.78
C ARG A 145 17.46 -1.50 -11.02
N THR A 146 17.20 -2.71 -11.50
CA THR A 146 15.85 -3.26 -11.58
C THR A 146 15.33 -3.62 -10.20
N ARG A 147 14.09 -3.21 -9.91
CA ARG A 147 13.31 -3.69 -8.77
C ARG A 147 12.07 -4.39 -9.30
N GLU A 148 11.64 -5.44 -8.60
CA GLU A 148 10.49 -6.27 -8.97
C GLU A 148 9.72 -6.66 -7.71
N ALA A 149 8.41 -6.82 -7.85
CA ALA A 149 7.49 -7.18 -6.79
C ALA A 149 6.38 -8.08 -7.34
N PHE A 150 5.94 -9.05 -6.54
CA PHE A 150 4.82 -9.94 -6.88
C PHE A 150 3.66 -9.71 -5.93
N PHE A 151 2.45 -9.63 -6.48
CA PHE A 151 1.20 -9.40 -5.77
C PHE A 151 0.22 -10.53 -6.07
N GLY A 152 -0.13 -11.30 -5.04
CA GLY A 152 -1.06 -12.43 -5.18
C GLY A 152 -2.20 -12.38 -4.17
N ASN A 153 -3.20 -13.23 -4.42
CA ASN A 153 -4.28 -13.49 -3.48
C ASN A 153 -5.05 -12.25 -3.02
N GLN A 154 -5.48 -11.41 -3.97
CA GLN A 154 -6.27 -10.21 -3.67
C GLN A 154 -7.72 -10.59 -3.33
N TRP A 155 -8.21 -10.08 -2.20
CA TRP A 155 -9.56 -10.29 -1.70
C TRP A 155 -10.13 -9.00 -1.12
N TYR A 156 -11.41 -8.78 -1.34
CA TYR A 156 -12.20 -7.73 -0.71
C TYR A 156 -13.23 -8.35 0.21
N ARG A 157 -13.55 -7.67 1.32
CA ARG A 157 -14.66 -8.06 2.20
C ARG A 157 -15.75 -7.00 2.15
N SER A 158 -16.96 -7.39 1.74
CA SER A 158 -18.09 -6.48 1.69
C SER A 158 -18.51 -6.04 3.09
N LYS A 159 -19.29 -4.95 3.18
CA LYS A 159 -19.92 -4.51 4.44
C LYS A 159 -20.83 -5.56 5.09
N THR A 160 -21.32 -6.54 4.32
CA THR A 160 -22.12 -7.67 4.81
C THR A 160 -21.26 -8.87 5.21
N GLY A 161 -19.93 -8.75 5.17
CA GLY A 161 -18.98 -9.79 5.58
C GLY A 161 -18.63 -10.80 4.49
N LYS A 162 -19.12 -10.64 3.26
CA LYS A 162 -18.83 -11.56 2.13
C LYS A 162 -17.46 -11.28 1.54
N TRP A 163 -16.63 -12.32 1.44
CA TRP A 163 -15.37 -12.27 0.70
C TRP A 163 -15.62 -12.32 -0.82
N ILE A 164 -14.90 -11.47 -1.56
CA ILE A 164 -14.95 -11.33 -3.01
C ILE A 164 -13.51 -11.43 -3.51
N GLU A 165 -13.22 -12.46 -4.30
CA GLU A 165 -11.91 -12.64 -4.90
C GLU A 165 -11.70 -11.63 -6.03
N ALA A 166 -10.55 -10.96 -6.05
CA ALA A 166 -10.17 -10.07 -7.14
C ALA A 166 -9.17 -10.76 -8.05
N THR A 167 -9.54 -10.92 -9.33
CA THR A 167 -8.80 -11.69 -10.33
C THR A 167 -8.34 -10.88 -11.53
N GLU A 168 -8.92 -9.70 -11.76
CA GLU A 168 -8.52 -8.78 -12.82
C GLU A 168 -7.71 -7.61 -12.25
N THR A 169 -6.69 -7.17 -12.98
CA THR A 169 -5.98 -5.91 -12.73
C THR A 169 -5.73 -5.16 -14.04
N THR A 170 -5.51 -3.85 -13.93
CA THR A 170 -5.15 -2.98 -15.05
C THR A 170 -3.83 -2.30 -14.75
N PHE A 171 -2.86 -2.44 -15.65
CA PHE A 171 -1.54 -1.83 -15.52
C PHE A 171 -1.56 -0.35 -15.89
N SER A 172 -0.80 0.46 -15.15
CA SER A 172 -0.51 1.86 -15.45
C SER A 172 0.93 2.21 -15.10
N TYR A 173 1.36 3.39 -15.53
CA TYR A 173 2.67 3.95 -15.25
C TYR A 173 2.56 5.45 -14.94
N ASP A 174 3.65 6.04 -14.44
CA ASP A 174 3.69 7.43 -13.97
C ASP A 174 3.90 8.46 -15.10
N ALA A 175 4.03 9.72 -14.72
CA ALA A 175 4.31 10.81 -15.66
C ALA A 175 5.67 10.68 -16.36
N THR A 176 6.66 10.07 -15.71
CA THR A 176 8.01 9.85 -16.26
C THR A 176 7.96 8.92 -17.47
N ALA A 177 7.29 7.77 -17.33
CA ALA A 177 7.03 6.84 -18.42
C ALA A 177 6.20 7.48 -19.52
N LYS A 178 5.15 8.23 -19.15
CA LYS A 178 4.30 8.96 -20.10
C LYS A 178 5.06 9.98 -20.94
N ALA A 179 6.07 10.63 -20.37
CA ALA A 179 6.93 11.59 -21.06
C ALA A 179 7.93 10.92 -22.03
N GLY A 180 8.06 9.59 -22.01
CA GLY A 180 8.98 8.84 -22.89
C GLY A 180 10.45 8.98 -22.51
N VAL A 181 10.77 9.56 -21.35
CA VAL A 181 12.16 9.76 -20.89
C VAL A 181 12.74 8.52 -20.20
N ARG A 182 11.88 7.59 -19.79
CA ARG A 182 12.23 6.27 -19.26
C ARG A 182 11.25 5.23 -19.83
N LEU A 183 11.79 4.12 -20.32
CA LEU A 183 11.02 3.05 -21.00
C LEU A 183 11.09 1.71 -20.27
N ASP A 184 11.84 1.64 -19.16
CA ASP A 184 12.07 0.45 -18.35
C ASP A 184 11.03 0.31 -17.25
N TYR A 185 9.77 0.12 -17.66
CA TYR A 185 8.61 -0.16 -16.83
C TYR A 185 7.85 -1.38 -17.37
N SER A 186 7.44 -2.28 -16.49
CA SER A 186 6.69 -3.48 -16.87
C SER A 186 5.80 -3.93 -15.72
N GLY A 187 4.73 -4.61 -16.08
CA GLY A 187 3.85 -5.32 -15.17
C GLY A 187 3.07 -6.36 -15.94
N GLY A 188 2.60 -7.38 -15.23
CA GLY A 188 1.89 -8.47 -15.87
C GLY A 188 1.43 -9.53 -14.90
N TYR A 189 1.16 -10.70 -15.46
CA TYR A 189 0.75 -11.90 -14.73
C TYR A 189 1.82 -12.99 -14.92
N ASP A 190 2.32 -13.52 -13.81
CA ASP A 190 3.21 -14.67 -13.77
C ASP A 190 2.39 -15.95 -13.55
N GLU A 191 2.28 -16.77 -14.60
CA GLU A 191 1.50 -18.01 -14.60
C GLU A 191 2.04 -19.07 -13.64
N THR A 192 3.36 -19.07 -13.42
CA THR A 192 4.04 -20.06 -12.58
C THR A 192 3.65 -19.88 -11.12
N SER A 193 3.69 -18.65 -10.61
CA SER A 193 3.35 -18.34 -9.22
C SER A 193 1.88 -17.97 -9.01
N ASN A 194 1.10 -17.80 -10.09
CA ASN A 194 -0.27 -17.28 -10.08
C ASN A 194 -0.39 -15.89 -9.44
N ARG A 195 0.52 -14.96 -9.78
CA ARG A 195 0.61 -13.61 -9.18
C ARG A 195 0.72 -12.55 -10.26
N PHE A 196 0.27 -11.35 -9.96
CA PHE A 196 0.67 -10.19 -10.73
C PHE A 196 2.08 -9.77 -10.35
N TYR A 197 2.77 -9.07 -11.24
CA TYR A 197 4.06 -8.47 -10.94
C TYR A 197 4.13 -7.02 -11.43
N LEU A 198 5.00 -6.25 -10.79
CA LEU A 198 5.49 -4.97 -11.28
C LEU A 198 7.01 -5.01 -11.31
N LYS A 199 7.61 -4.34 -12.29
CA LYS A 199 9.04 -4.26 -12.51
C LYS A 199 9.41 -2.91 -13.10
N ASN A 200 10.43 -2.24 -12.57
CA ASN A 200 10.96 -1.02 -13.18
C ASN A 200 12.45 -0.81 -12.88
N GLY A 201 13.09 0.07 -13.64
CA GLY A 201 14.50 0.40 -13.49
C GLY A 201 15.43 -0.61 -14.17
N GLY A 202 16.70 -0.24 -14.27
CA GLY A 202 17.74 -1.11 -14.83
C GLY A 202 17.71 -1.27 -16.35
N PHE A 203 17.05 -0.37 -17.07
CA PHE A 203 17.21 -0.18 -18.52
C PHE A 203 16.93 -1.44 -19.37
N PHE A 204 15.99 -2.28 -18.93
CA PHE A 204 15.48 -3.36 -19.79
C PHE A 204 14.63 -2.79 -20.93
N SER A 205 14.50 -3.55 -22.01
CA SER A 205 13.90 -3.07 -23.28
C SER A 205 12.41 -3.37 -23.44
N GLU A 206 11.85 -4.29 -22.65
CA GLU A 206 10.47 -4.74 -22.79
C GLU A 206 9.53 -3.97 -21.85
N SER A 207 8.64 -3.16 -22.41
CA SER A 207 7.67 -2.37 -21.64
C SER A 207 6.24 -2.89 -21.75
N THR A 208 5.41 -2.69 -20.72
CA THR A 208 3.98 -3.01 -20.77
C THR A 208 3.15 -1.80 -21.22
N PRO A 209 2.24 -1.92 -22.21
CA PRO A 209 1.37 -0.81 -22.62
C PRO A 209 0.42 -0.32 -21.51
N LEU A 210 0.16 0.98 -21.45
CA LEU A 210 -0.83 1.58 -20.54
C LEU A 210 -2.21 0.95 -20.73
N GLY A 211 -2.89 0.62 -19.64
CA GLY A 211 -4.23 0.04 -19.67
C GLY A 211 -4.26 -1.45 -20.00
N SER A 212 -3.09 -2.11 -20.11
CA SER A 212 -3.02 -3.57 -20.27
C SER A 212 -3.74 -4.25 -19.11
N LYS A 213 -4.63 -5.18 -19.44
CA LYS A 213 -5.39 -5.96 -18.46
C LYS A 213 -4.77 -7.33 -18.26
N PHE A 214 -4.73 -7.78 -17.02
CA PHE A 214 -4.23 -9.10 -16.67
C PHE A 214 -5.22 -9.82 -15.76
N ASN A 215 -5.35 -11.12 -15.97
CA ASN A 215 -6.23 -11.99 -15.21
C ASN A 215 -5.41 -13.12 -14.58
N ARG A 216 -5.51 -13.29 -13.27
CA ARG A 216 -4.94 -14.44 -12.57
C ARG A 216 -5.98 -15.56 -12.44
N ARG A 217 -5.53 -16.80 -12.22
CA ARG A 217 -6.44 -17.91 -11.91
C ARG A 217 -7.09 -17.68 -10.54
N GLU A 218 -8.39 -17.98 -10.47
CA GLU A 218 -9.15 -18.03 -9.23
C GLU A 218 -8.59 -19.10 -8.29
N THR A 219 -8.59 -18.80 -7.00
CA THR A 219 -8.23 -19.75 -5.94
C THR A 219 -9.44 -20.19 -5.13
N LYS A 220 -10.46 -19.32 -5.02
CA LYS A 220 -11.70 -19.52 -4.24
C LYS A 220 -11.46 -19.83 -2.76
N ILE A 221 -10.27 -19.53 -2.24
CA ILE A 221 -9.91 -19.72 -0.84
C ILE A 221 -9.80 -18.34 -0.18
N PRO A 222 -10.85 -17.87 0.52
CA PRO A 222 -10.80 -16.58 1.19
C PRO A 222 -9.78 -16.59 2.35
N PRO A 223 -9.28 -15.42 2.75
CA PRO A 223 -8.44 -15.30 3.93
C PRO A 223 -9.20 -15.75 5.20
N SER A 224 -8.53 -16.54 6.03
CA SER A 224 -8.97 -16.81 7.41
C SER A 224 -8.39 -15.72 8.31
N ILE A 225 -9.27 -14.88 8.86
CA ILE A 225 -8.92 -13.74 9.70
C ILE A 225 -9.77 -13.83 10.97
N ASP A 226 -9.12 -13.86 12.12
CA ASP A 226 -9.77 -13.67 13.41
C ASP A 226 -9.89 -12.16 13.67
N PHE A 227 -11.08 -11.61 13.42
CA PHE A 227 -11.29 -10.17 13.58
C PHE A 227 -11.33 -9.74 15.05
N ASP A 228 -11.74 -10.64 15.94
CA ASP A 228 -11.78 -10.34 17.37
C ASP A 228 -10.36 -10.21 17.92
N GLU A 229 -9.42 -11.04 17.44
CA GLU A 229 -7.98 -10.89 17.75
C GLU A 229 -7.42 -9.55 17.23
N LEU A 230 -7.77 -9.15 16.01
CA LEU A 230 -7.29 -7.88 15.43
C LEU A 230 -7.81 -6.66 16.19
N ASP A 231 -9.02 -6.70 16.73
CA ASP A 231 -9.62 -5.60 17.48
C ASP A 231 -8.98 -5.40 18.86
N LEU A 232 -8.28 -6.41 19.38
CA LEU A 232 -7.53 -6.33 20.64
C LEU A 232 -6.10 -5.76 20.49
N LEU A 233 -5.59 -5.61 19.26
CA LEU A 233 -4.24 -5.10 18.96
C LEU A 233 -4.08 -3.57 19.07
#